data_AF-A0A7Y9W4W7-F1
#
_entry.id   AF-A0A7Y9W4W7-F1
#
_cell.length_a   1.000
_cell.length_b   1.000
_cell.length_c   1.000
_cell.angle_alpha   90.00
_cell.angle_beta   90.00
_cell.angle_gamma   90.00
#
_symmetry.space_group_name_H-M   'P 1'
#
loop_
_entity.id
_entity.type
_entity.pdbx_description
1 polymer ?
#
loop_
_entity_poly.entity_id
_entity_poly.type
_entity_poly.pdbx_seq_one_letter_code
_entity_poly.pdbx_strand_id
1 'polypeptide(L)'
;MTALWFAINEPAGNGVSGAVWMLPYGPADLMTDAERDAPFTSRRTSLLRPRHVSRRITAQDGWFTMHRSHPDDDGESVQFVSLQTNVDFKDRLRYVTIPPAAFGVMRLQLSKAGVTSAVLFPDLEGVASFVTRPSLPR
;
A
#
# COMPACT_ATOMS: atom_id res chain seq x y z
N MET A 1 3.47 -4.86 -3.88
CA MET A 1 4.09 -5.97 -3.13
C MET A 1 4.59 -5.56 -1.75
N THR A 2 4.91 -4.29 -1.53
CA THR A 2 5.28 -3.70 -0.24
C THR A 2 4.32 -4.01 0.91
N ALA A 3 3.01 -3.90 0.70
CA ALA A 3 2.00 -4.22 1.72
C ALA A 3 2.07 -5.69 2.18
N LEU A 4 2.30 -6.63 1.25
CA LEU A 4 2.47 -8.05 1.60
C LEU A 4 3.74 -8.25 2.40
N TRP A 5 4.85 -7.61 2.01
CA TRP A 5 6.08 -7.66 2.77
C TRP A 5 5.86 -7.21 4.22
N PHE A 6 5.17 -6.09 4.46
CA PHE A 6 4.85 -5.62 5.81
C PHE A 6 3.98 -6.61 6.59
N ALA A 7 2.99 -7.24 5.93
CA ALA A 7 2.10 -8.20 6.57
C ALA A 7 2.82 -9.50 7.04
N ILE A 8 3.98 -9.83 6.47
CA ILE A 8 4.66 -11.12 6.73
C ILE A 8 6.16 -11.01 7.07
N ASN A 9 6.71 -9.80 7.22
CA ASN A 9 8.15 -9.62 7.44
C ASN A 9 8.63 -10.29 8.73
N GLU A 10 7.82 -10.21 9.78
CA GLU A 10 8.07 -10.93 11.03
C GLU A 10 7.53 -12.36 10.97
N PRO A 11 8.10 -13.31 11.72
CA PRO A 11 7.46 -14.60 11.96
C PRO A 11 6.02 -14.40 12.47
N ALA A 12 5.12 -15.32 12.12
CA ALA A 12 3.76 -15.29 12.62
C ALA A 12 3.75 -15.55 14.13
N GLY A 13 3.82 -14.49 14.93
CA GLY A 13 3.74 -14.56 16.39
C GLY A 13 2.44 -15.23 16.80
N ASN A 14 2.51 -16.20 17.72
CA ASN A 14 1.37 -16.97 18.23
C ASN A 14 0.48 -17.62 17.14
N GLY A 15 1.00 -17.85 15.93
CA GLY A 15 0.23 -18.44 14.82
C GLY A 15 -0.86 -17.52 14.26
N VAL A 16 -0.73 -16.21 14.42
CA VAL A 16 -1.70 -15.24 13.86
C VAL A 16 -1.49 -15.08 12.34
N SER A 17 -2.59 -15.05 11.59
CA SER A 17 -2.55 -14.85 10.13
C SER A 17 -2.22 -13.41 9.75
N GLY A 18 -1.52 -13.23 8.64
CA GLY A 18 -1.32 -11.93 8.01
C GLY A 18 -2.54 -11.55 7.16
N ALA A 19 -2.66 -10.27 6.81
CA ALA A 19 -3.74 -9.81 5.97
C ALA A 19 -3.28 -8.69 5.04
N VAL A 20 -3.78 -8.70 3.82
CA VAL A 20 -3.61 -7.62 2.85
C VAL A 20 -4.91 -7.33 2.13
N TRP A 21 -5.15 -6.05 1.84
CA TRP A 21 -6.15 -5.63 0.88
C TRP A 21 -5.51 -5.48 -0.50
N MET A 22 -6.17 -6.00 -1.52
CA MET A 22 -5.78 -5.83 -2.92
C MET A 22 -6.88 -5.08 -3.66
N LEU A 23 -6.47 -4.03 -4.37
CA LEU A 23 -7.34 -3.26 -5.25
C LEU A 23 -6.77 -3.34 -6.67
N PRO A 24 -7.30 -4.21 -7.55
CA PRO A 24 -7.00 -4.14 -8.97
C PRO A 24 -7.42 -2.78 -9.50
N TYR A 25 -6.62 -2.16 -10.35
CA TYR A 25 -6.93 -0.87 -10.98
C TYR A 25 -6.74 -0.90 -12.50
N GLY A 26 -7.46 -0.04 -13.20
CA GLY A 26 -7.32 0.25 -14.62
C GLY A 26 -7.07 1.73 -14.88
N PRO A 27 -6.81 2.13 -16.14
CA PRO A 27 -6.49 3.52 -16.49
C PRO A 27 -7.55 4.53 -16.07
N ALA A 28 -8.83 4.15 -16.12
CA ALA A 28 -9.95 5.00 -15.73
C ALA A 28 -9.97 5.33 -14.22
N ASP A 29 -9.37 4.49 -13.38
CA ASP A 29 -9.29 4.74 -11.95
C ASP A 29 -8.21 5.78 -11.62
N LEU A 30 -7.25 6.03 -12.52
CA LEU A 30 -6.17 6.97 -12.30
C LEU A 30 -6.68 8.41 -12.32
N MET A 31 -6.10 9.24 -11.45
CA MET A 31 -6.33 10.67 -11.45
C MET A 31 -5.73 11.29 -12.72
N THR A 32 -6.59 11.96 -13.49
CA THR A 32 -6.26 12.73 -14.69
C THR A 32 -5.51 14.01 -14.34
N ASP A 33 -4.90 14.66 -15.34
CA ASP A 33 -4.16 15.91 -15.11
C ASP A 33 -5.10 17.05 -14.69
N ALA A 34 -6.29 17.14 -15.29
CA ALA A 34 -7.31 18.11 -14.87
C ALA A 34 -7.74 17.94 -13.40
N GLU A 35 -7.87 16.70 -12.93
CA GLU A 35 -8.19 16.42 -11.52
C GLU A 35 -7.02 16.74 -10.59
N ARG A 36 -5.77 16.69 -11.05
CA ARG A 36 -4.59 17.11 -10.25
C ARG A 36 -4.52 18.61 -10.09
N ASP A 37 -4.92 19.35 -11.12
CA ASP A 37 -4.93 20.81 -11.10
C ASP A 37 -6.06 21.37 -10.22
N ALA A 38 -7.14 20.61 -10.03
CA ALA A 38 -8.28 20.98 -9.19
C ALA A 38 -8.78 19.81 -8.30
N PRO A 39 -7.97 19.31 -7.35
CA PRO A 39 -8.21 18.05 -6.64
C PRO A 39 -9.50 18.05 -5.81
N PHE A 40 -9.87 19.21 -5.26
CA PHE A 40 -11.09 19.36 -4.44
C PHE A 40 -12.37 19.49 -5.25
N THR A 41 -12.26 19.60 -6.58
CA THR A 41 -13.43 19.66 -7.48
C THR A 41 -13.83 18.28 -8.00
N SER A 42 -12.98 17.27 -7.82
CA SER A 42 -13.27 15.90 -8.27
C SER A 42 -14.41 15.29 -7.46
N ARG A 43 -15.43 14.80 -8.16
CA ARG A 43 -16.62 14.15 -7.59
C ARG A 43 -16.51 12.63 -7.50
N ARG A 44 -15.38 12.06 -7.90
CA ARG A 44 -15.13 10.61 -7.88
C ARG A 44 -13.90 10.28 -7.04
N THR A 45 -13.85 9.06 -6.53
CA THR A 45 -12.63 8.54 -5.90
C THR A 45 -11.65 8.13 -6.99
N SER A 46 -10.40 8.60 -6.92
CA SER A 46 -9.37 8.36 -7.94
C SER A 46 -8.07 7.87 -7.32
N LEU A 47 -7.28 7.12 -8.07
CA LEU A 47 -5.98 6.62 -7.66
C LEU A 47 -4.87 7.59 -8.09
N LEU A 48 -4.00 7.90 -7.15
CA LEU A 48 -2.89 8.81 -7.32
C LEU A 48 -1.58 8.05 -7.13
N ARG A 49 -0.77 8.01 -8.19
CA ARG A 49 0.66 7.72 -8.12
C ARG A 49 1.43 9.03 -8.29
N PRO A 50 2.26 9.46 -7.31
CA PRO A 50 3.10 10.64 -7.44
C PRO A 50 4.11 10.50 -8.59
N ARG A 51 4.34 11.59 -9.36
CA ARG A 51 5.31 11.62 -10.48
C ARG A 51 6.76 11.85 -10.02
N HIS A 52 6.96 12.52 -8.88
CA HIS A 52 8.27 12.90 -8.37
C HIS A 52 8.51 12.28 -7.01
N VAL A 53 9.35 11.24 -6.98
CA VAL A 53 9.94 10.72 -5.75
C VAL A 53 11.27 11.45 -5.59
N SER A 54 11.34 12.47 -4.74
CA SER A 54 12.65 13.09 -4.43
C SER A 54 13.53 12.05 -3.71
N ARG A 55 14.86 12.15 -3.85
CA ARG A 55 15.82 11.19 -3.28
C ARG A 55 15.75 11.03 -1.74
N ARG A 56 15.09 11.96 -1.03
CA ARG A 56 14.81 11.92 0.42
C ARG A 56 13.52 11.18 0.78
N ILE A 57 12.74 10.79 -0.23
CA ILE A 57 11.40 10.22 -0.14
C ILE A 57 11.36 8.91 -0.92
N THR A 58 12.51 8.25 -1.10
CA THR A 58 12.68 7.09 -1.99
C THR A 58 11.90 5.85 -1.53
N ALA A 59 11.36 5.85 -0.30
CA ALA A 59 10.44 4.84 0.21
C ALA A 59 8.98 5.00 -0.31
N GLN A 60 8.64 6.03 -1.09
CA GLN A 60 7.26 6.31 -1.53
C GLN A 60 6.96 5.88 -2.98
N ASP A 61 7.21 4.63 -3.38
CA ASP A 61 6.42 4.01 -4.48
C ASP A 61 4.98 3.69 -4.00
N GLY A 62 4.41 4.68 -3.30
CA GLY A 62 3.13 4.63 -2.63
C GLY A 62 2.03 5.02 -3.60
N TRP A 63 0.96 4.26 -3.51
CA TRP A 63 -0.29 4.55 -4.19
C TRP A 63 -1.26 5.13 -3.17
N PHE A 64 -1.98 6.17 -3.57
CA PHE A 64 -2.94 6.86 -2.73
C PHE A 64 -4.31 6.86 -3.38
N THR A 65 -5.37 6.90 -2.56
CA THR A 65 -6.75 7.11 -3.02
C THR A 65 -7.17 8.53 -2.64
N MET A 66 -7.53 9.33 -3.63
CA MET A 66 -8.20 10.61 -3.40
C MET A 66 -9.68 10.31 -3.28
N HIS A 67 -10.25 10.48 -2.10
CA HIS A 67 -11.68 10.25 -1.88
C HIS A 67 -12.47 11.49 -2.25
N ARG A 68 -13.61 11.31 -2.92
CA ARG A 68 -14.57 12.40 -3.12
C ARG A 68 -15.01 12.95 -1.76
N SER A 69 -15.08 14.26 -1.65
CA SER A 69 -15.83 14.95 -0.60
C SER A 69 -17.20 15.29 -1.18
N HIS A 70 -18.26 14.66 -0.68
CA HIS A 70 -19.59 15.24 -0.89
C HIS A 70 -19.77 16.35 0.14
N PRO A 71 -20.00 17.61 -0.27
CA PRO A 71 -20.61 18.56 0.64
C PRO A 71 -22.00 18.03 0.98
N ASP A 72 -22.33 17.98 2.27
CA ASP A 72 -23.71 17.75 2.73
C ASP A 72 -24.66 18.80 2.13
N ASP A 73 -25.97 18.56 2.18
CA ASP A 73 -26.99 19.54 1.74
C ASP A 73 -26.85 20.91 2.44
N ASP A 74 -26.21 20.93 3.63
CA ASP A 74 -25.91 22.13 4.42
C ASP A 74 -24.49 22.70 4.19
N GLY A 75 -23.68 22.11 3.31
CA GLY A 75 -22.37 22.63 2.90
C GLY A 75 -21.23 22.57 3.93
N GLU A 76 -21.49 22.11 5.16
CA GLU A 76 -20.49 22.17 6.26
C GLU A 76 -19.77 20.84 6.56
N SER A 77 -20.27 19.70 6.06
CA SER A 77 -19.73 18.37 6.38
C SER A 77 -19.21 17.66 5.11
N VAL A 78 -18.01 17.07 5.22
CA VAL A 78 -17.41 16.23 4.17
C VAL A 78 -17.68 14.77 4.49
N GLN A 79 -18.56 14.13 3.72
CA GLN A 79 -18.87 12.71 3.90
C GLN A 79 -17.81 11.84 3.23
N PHE A 80 -16.98 11.16 4.04
CA PHE A 80 -15.99 10.20 3.57
C PHE A 80 -16.65 8.87 3.17
N VAL A 81 -16.38 8.40 1.94
CA VAL A 81 -16.83 7.09 1.46
C VAL A 81 -15.66 6.10 1.43
N SER A 82 -15.70 5.09 2.29
CA SER A 82 -14.72 3.99 2.32
C SER A 82 -14.72 3.20 1.00
N LEU A 83 -13.56 2.65 0.62
CA LEU A 83 -13.45 1.79 -0.58
C LEU A 83 -14.31 0.52 -0.49
N GLN A 84 -14.61 0.05 0.73
CA GLN A 84 -15.47 -1.12 0.95
C GLN A 84 -16.94 -0.86 0.61
N THR A 85 -17.39 0.40 0.71
CA THR A 85 -18.77 0.80 0.41
C THR A 85 -18.89 1.58 -0.88
N ASN A 86 -17.76 2.01 -1.46
CA ASN A 86 -17.70 2.74 -2.72
C ASN A 86 -18.20 1.86 -3.88
N VAL A 87 -19.18 2.37 -4.62
CA VAL A 87 -19.83 1.65 -5.73
C VAL A 87 -18.87 1.26 -6.86
N ASP A 88 -17.80 2.02 -7.09
CA ASP A 88 -16.83 1.78 -8.17
C ASP A 88 -15.76 0.75 -7.78
N PHE A 89 -15.48 0.61 -6.47
CA PHE A 89 -14.36 -0.19 -5.97
C PHE A 89 -14.74 -1.41 -5.13
N LYS A 90 -15.90 -1.41 -4.46
CA LYS A 90 -16.30 -2.46 -3.50
C LYS A 90 -16.23 -3.87 -4.09
N ASP A 91 -16.65 -4.04 -5.35
CA ASP A 91 -16.76 -5.36 -5.99
C ASP A 91 -15.40 -5.89 -6.48
N ARG A 92 -14.40 -5.00 -6.55
CA ARG A 92 -13.03 -5.29 -6.98
C ARG A 92 -12.05 -5.37 -5.81
N LEU A 93 -12.41 -4.80 -4.66
CA LEU A 93 -11.60 -4.84 -3.45
C LEU A 93 -11.59 -6.27 -2.89
N ARG A 94 -10.39 -6.83 -2.70
CA ARG A 94 -10.20 -8.19 -2.20
C ARG A 94 -9.43 -8.18 -0.89
N TYR A 95 -9.97 -8.85 0.12
CA TYR A 95 -9.25 -9.17 1.35
C TYR A 95 -8.57 -10.52 1.19
N VAL A 96 -7.26 -10.58 1.44
CA VAL A 96 -6.49 -11.83 1.37
C VAL A 96 -5.89 -12.10 2.74
N THR A 97 -6.26 -13.24 3.31
CA THR A 97 -5.65 -13.76 4.52
C THR A 97 -4.45 -14.63 4.16
N ILE A 98 -3.32 -14.38 4.81
CA ILE A 98 -2.09 -15.14 4.63
C ILE A 98 -1.91 -16.06 5.82
N PRO A 99 -1.95 -17.39 5.63
CA PRO A 99 -1.79 -18.32 6.73
C PRO A 99 -0.35 -18.26 7.29
N PRO A 100 -0.15 -18.45 8.61
CA PRO A 100 1.17 -18.43 9.27
C PRO A 100 2.22 -19.30 8.57
N ALA A 101 1.80 -20.50 8.14
CA ALA A 101 2.66 -21.46 7.47
C ALA A 101 3.24 -20.94 6.15
N ALA A 102 2.58 -19.99 5.49
CA ALA A 102 3.03 -19.42 4.23
C ALA A 102 4.06 -18.29 4.39
N PHE A 103 4.23 -17.72 5.58
CA PHE A 103 5.06 -16.52 5.80
C PHE A 103 6.51 -16.74 5.33
N GLY A 104 7.13 -17.84 5.76
CA GLY A 104 8.53 -18.14 5.42
C GLY A 104 8.74 -18.30 3.92
N VAL A 105 7.88 -19.07 3.26
CA VAL A 105 7.94 -19.32 1.80
C VAL A 105 7.70 -18.04 1.02
N MET A 106 6.67 -17.26 1.39
CA MET A 106 6.35 -16.00 0.70
C MET A 106 7.43 -14.94 0.91
N ARG A 107 8.07 -14.84 2.09
CA ARG A 107 9.23 -13.97 2.29
C ARG A 107 10.38 -14.31 1.36
N LEU A 108 10.67 -15.60 1.18
CA LEU A 108 11.72 -16.04 0.24
C LEU A 108 11.35 -15.67 -1.21
N GLN A 109 10.09 -15.85 -1.60
CA GLN A 109 9.60 -15.46 -2.93
C GLN A 109 9.68 -13.95 -3.16
N LEU A 110 9.31 -13.14 -2.16
CA LEU A 110 9.43 -11.68 -2.21
C LEU A 110 10.89 -11.23 -2.36
N SER A 111 11.81 -11.85 -1.62
CA SER A 111 13.24 -11.56 -1.73
C SER A 111 13.77 -11.88 -3.14
N LYS A 112 13.39 -13.04 -3.70
CA LYS A 112 13.72 -13.41 -5.09
C LYS A 112 13.13 -12.45 -6.13
N ALA A 113 11.97 -11.85 -5.82
CA ALA A 113 11.33 -10.83 -6.65
C ALA A 113 11.88 -9.41 -6.43
N GLY A 114 12.94 -9.23 -5.64
CA GLY A 114 13.57 -7.94 -5.38
C GLY A 114 12.86 -7.07 -4.32
N VAL A 115 11.87 -7.62 -3.61
CA VAL A 115 11.16 -6.91 -2.53
C VAL A 115 11.87 -7.21 -1.21
N THR A 116 12.86 -6.37 -0.88
CA THR A 116 13.69 -6.51 0.33
C THR A 116 13.67 -5.23 1.18
N SER A 117 14.09 -5.33 2.45
CA SER A 117 14.19 -4.16 3.34
C SER A 117 15.09 -3.07 2.77
N ALA A 118 16.18 -3.41 2.07
CA ALA A 118 17.07 -2.44 1.44
C ALA A 118 16.42 -1.67 0.28
N VAL A 119 15.44 -2.27 -0.40
CA VAL A 119 14.67 -1.62 -1.46
C VAL A 119 13.52 -0.79 -0.88
N LEU A 120 12.92 -1.25 0.23
CA LEU A 120 11.82 -0.56 0.90
C LEU A 120 12.29 0.61 1.79
N PHE A 121 13.48 0.49 2.37
CA PHE A 121 14.13 1.48 3.22
C PHE A 121 15.54 1.76 2.68
N PRO A 122 15.64 2.56 1.60
CA PRO A 122 16.92 2.84 0.95
C PRO A 122 17.84 3.75 1.78
N ASP A 123 17.35 4.37 2.85
CA ASP A 123 18.16 5.14 3.80
C ASP A 123 18.71 4.24 4.93
N LEU A 124 19.81 4.68 5.57
CA LEU A 124 20.76 3.95 6.45
C LEU A 124 20.24 2.85 7.40
N GLU A 125 18.95 2.83 7.73
CA GLU A 125 18.30 1.81 8.56
C GLU A 125 18.24 0.42 7.88
N GLY A 126 18.06 0.38 6.55
CA GLY A 126 18.06 -0.89 5.79
C GLY A 126 19.42 -1.61 5.81
N VAL A 127 20.52 -0.86 5.77
CA VAL A 127 21.90 -1.38 5.86
C VAL A 127 22.24 -1.75 7.31
N ALA A 128 21.83 -0.93 8.29
CA ALA A 128 22.05 -1.22 9.70
C ALA A 128 21.30 -2.50 10.16
N SER A 129 20.04 -2.69 9.76
CA SER A 129 19.26 -3.88 10.08
C SER A 129 19.82 -5.16 9.43
N PHE A 130 20.38 -5.06 8.21
CA PHE A 130 21.04 -6.19 7.55
C PHE A 130 22.29 -6.66 8.30
N VAL A 131 23.10 -5.73 8.83
CA VAL A 131 24.32 -6.04 9.59
C VAL A 131 24.02 -6.56 11.01
N THR A 132 22.90 -6.15 11.59
CA THR A 132 22.55 -6.49 12.99
C THR A 132 21.80 -7.82 13.12
N ARG A 133 21.43 -8.46 12.01
CA ARG A 133 20.76 -9.77 12.04
C ARG A 133 21.81 -10.84 12.43
N PRO A 134 21.63 -11.57 13.54
CA PRO A 134 22.57 -12.60 13.91
C PRO A 134 22.56 -13.69 12.83
N SER A 135 23.67 -13.81 12.12
CA SER A 135 23.96 -14.92 11.24
C SER A 135 23.86 -16.24 12.01
N LEU A 136 23.25 -17.25 11.39
CA LEU A 136 23.10 -18.62 11.89
C LEU A 136 24.39 -19.18 12.52
N PRO A 137 24.29 -20.07 13.52
CA PRO A 137 25.44 -20.77 14.07
C PRO A 137 26.11 -21.65 13.00
N ARG A 138 27.44 -21.70 13.08
CA ARG A 138 28.34 -22.50 12.22
C ARG A 138 28.10 -23.99 12.34
#